data_AF-A0ABD5S3T0-F1
#
_entry.id   AF-A0ABD5S3T0-F1
#
_cell.length_a   1.000
_cell.length_b   1.000
_cell.length_c   1.000
_cell.angle_alpha   90.00
_cell.angle_beta   90.00
_cell.angle_gamma   90.00
#
_symmetry.space_group_name_H-M   'P 1'
#
loop_
_entity.id
_entity.type
_entity.pdbx_description
1 polymer ?
#
loop_
_entity_poly.entity_id
_entity_poly.type
_entity_poly.pdbx_seq_one_letter_code
_entity_poly.pdbx_strand_id
1 'polypeptide(L)'
;MAESIRGRLPELRRELHRYPEPGWCEFYTTHRLVEELRDLDVDELRVGPEAYDPDDRMAIPPDDRLDEWFDRARERGADPDLLETMAGGNTGVVAVADRGEGPSIGLRVDIDGLFIEESAAADHLPAAEGFRSETGETMHACGHDAHMT
;
A
#
# COMPACT_ATOMS: atom_id res chain seq x y z
N MET A 1 11.51 4.34 22.05
CA MET A 1 10.57 5.46 22.26
C MET A 1 9.58 5.39 21.14
N ALA A 2 8.29 5.23 21.42
CA ALA A 2 7.28 5.30 20.36
C ALA A 2 7.31 6.72 19.78
N GLU A 3 7.62 6.83 18.50
CA GLU A 3 7.51 8.09 17.78
C GLU A 3 6.06 8.58 17.81
N SER A 4 5.86 9.89 17.90
CA SER A 4 4.49 10.42 17.90
C SER A 4 3.82 10.08 16.57
N ILE A 5 2.55 9.71 16.61
CA ILE A 5 1.68 9.55 15.43
C ILE A 5 1.84 10.74 14.45
N ARG A 6 2.05 11.96 14.98
CA ARG A 6 2.24 13.19 14.21
C ARG A 6 3.58 13.26 13.44
N GLY A 7 4.58 12.47 13.82
CA GLY A 7 5.84 12.32 13.09
C GLY A 7 5.81 11.14 12.12
N ARG A 8 5.35 9.98 12.60
CA ARG A 8 5.36 8.72 11.83
C ARG A 8 4.47 8.74 10.59
N LEU A 9 3.22 9.21 10.70
CA LEU A 9 2.25 9.11 9.59
C LEU A 9 2.64 9.96 8.36
N PRO A 10 3.11 11.22 8.50
CA PRO A 10 3.63 11.96 7.35
C PRO A 10 4.82 11.30 6.67
N GLU A 11 5.69 10.62 7.42
CA GLU A 11 6.87 9.93 6.87
C GLU A 11 6.45 8.70 6.06
N LEU A 12 5.61 7.84 6.65
CA LEU A 12 5.01 6.70 5.95
C LEU A 12 4.27 7.14 4.69
N ARG A 13 3.49 8.22 4.77
CA ARG A 13 2.78 8.77 3.62
C ARG A 13 3.74 9.17 2.50
N ARG A 14 4.82 9.87 2.84
CA ARG A 14 5.83 10.32 1.87
C ARG A 14 6.60 9.14 1.27
N GLU A 15 6.83 8.10 2.06
CA GLU A 15 7.43 6.84 1.60
C GLU A 15 6.53 6.17 0.55
N LEU A 16 5.25 5.95 0.87
CA LEU A 16 4.29 5.36 -0.06
C LEU A 16 4.09 6.25 -1.31
N HIS A 17 4.06 7.58 -1.13
CA HIS A 17 4.01 8.53 -2.25
C HIS A 17 5.19 8.41 -3.21
N ARG A 18 6.39 8.17 -2.67
CA ARG A 18 7.61 7.99 -3.48
C ARG A 18 7.58 6.70 -4.28
N TYR A 19 6.86 5.69 -3.80
CA TYR A 19 6.81 4.34 -4.35
C TYR A 19 5.40 3.89 -4.74
N PRO A 20 4.69 4.66 -5.60
CA PRO A 20 3.34 4.30 -5.98
C PRO A 20 3.35 3.02 -6.83
N GLU A 21 2.35 2.18 -6.61
CA GLU A 21 2.19 0.87 -7.24
C GLU A 21 0.82 0.80 -7.93
N PRO A 22 0.73 0.34 -9.19
CA PRO A 22 -0.54 0.20 -9.88
C PRO A 22 -1.48 -0.81 -9.23
N GLY A 23 -2.75 -0.75 -9.65
CA GLY A 23 -3.76 -1.76 -9.31
C GLY A 23 -3.26 -3.20 -9.46
N TRP A 24 -3.46 -4.01 -8.41
CA TRP A 24 -2.99 -5.41 -8.27
C TRP A 24 -1.48 -5.61 -8.16
N CYS A 25 -0.70 -4.54 -8.13
CA CYS A 25 0.77 -4.56 -8.06
C CYS A 25 1.29 -3.97 -6.73
N GLU A 26 0.43 -3.74 -5.75
CA GLU A 26 0.67 -3.01 -4.50
C GLU A 26 1.39 -3.86 -3.44
N PHE A 27 2.43 -4.59 -3.85
CA PHE A 27 3.16 -5.54 -3.00
C PHE A 27 3.92 -4.84 -1.88
N TYR A 28 4.69 -3.79 -2.21
CA TYR A 28 5.46 -3.05 -1.22
C TYR A 28 4.54 -2.30 -0.27
N THR A 29 3.51 -1.65 -0.82
CA THR A 29 2.52 -0.88 -0.07
C THR A 29 1.78 -1.79 0.90
N THR A 30 1.28 -2.95 0.45
CA THR A 30 0.62 -3.92 1.33
C THR A 30 1.56 -4.42 2.42
N HIS A 31 2.83 -4.72 2.09
CA HIS A 31 3.83 -5.11 3.08
C HIS A 31 4.00 -4.04 4.17
N ARG A 32 4.18 -2.77 3.78
CA ARG A 32 4.35 -1.66 4.74
C ARG A 32 3.10 -1.44 5.59
N LEU A 33 1.91 -1.58 5.02
CA LEU A 33 0.65 -1.52 5.78
C LEU A 33 0.54 -2.66 6.79
N VAL A 34 0.93 -3.89 6.43
CA VAL A 34 0.95 -5.02 7.36
C VAL A 34 1.92 -4.77 8.52
N GLU A 35 3.11 -4.21 8.26
CA GLU A 35 4.04 -3.85 9.32
C GLU A 35 3.45 -2.82 10.29
N GLU A 36 2.83 -1.77 9.77
CA GLU A 36 2.20 -0.74 10.59
C GLU A 36 1.00 -1.28 11.39
N LEU A 37 0.21 -2.18 10.80
CA LEU A 37 -0.94 -2.80 11.45
C LEU A 37 -0.53 -3.83 12.52
N ARG A 38 0.59 -4.53 12.35
CA ARG A 38 1.15 -5.47 13.36
C ARG A 38 1.56 -4.75 14.65
N ASP A 39 1.90 -3.47 14.56
CA ASP A 39 2.21 -2.63 15.73
C ASP A 39 0.95 -2.08 16.43
N LEU A 40 -0.25 -2.30 15.88
CA LEU A 40 -1.51 -1.89 16.45
C LEU A 40 -2.19 -3.03 17.22
N ASP A 41 -3.08 -2.65 18.14
CA ASP A 41 -3.92 -3.59 18.89
C ASP A 41 -5.08 -4.08 18.01
N VAL A 42 -4.77 -4.98 17.10
CA VAL A 42 -5.72 -5.68 16.21
C VAL A 42 -5.74 -7.17 16.55
N ASP A 43 -6.91 -7.78 16.47
CA ASP A 43 -7.14 -9.19 16.82
C ASP A 43 -6.88 -10.13 15.64
N GLU A 44 -7.16 -9.66 14.41
CA GLU A 44 -6.90 -10.43 13.19
C GLU A 44 -6.27 -9.54 12.11
N LEU A 45 -5.35 -10.13 11.36
CA LEU A 45 -4.82 -9.59 10.12
C LEU A 45 -4.93 -10.64 9.03
N ARG A 46 -5.64 -10.29 7.95
CA ARG A 46 -5.84 -11.15 6.79
C ARG A 46 -5.22 -10.46 5.58
N VAL A 47 -4.35 -11.16 4.87
CA VAL A 47 -3.59 -10.59 3.74
C VAL A 47 -3.91 -11.39 2.48
N GLY A 48 -4.05 -10.68 1.35
CA GLY A 48 -4.27 -11.30 0.04
C GLY A 48 -5.47 -12.25 0.03
N PRO A 49 -5.30 -13.54 -0.33
CA PRO A 49 -6.43 -14.48 -0.44
C PRO A 49 -7.21 -14.73 0.87
N GLU A 50 -6.66 -14.36 2.03
CA GLU A 50 -7.40 -14.43 3.30
C GLU A 50 -8.31 -13.22 3.49
N ALA A 51 -8.03 -12.11 2.81
CA ALA A 51 -8.77 -10.85 2.91
C ALA A 51 -9.98 -10.81 1.96
N TYR A 52 -9.88 -11.44 0.79
CA TYR A 52 -10.91 -11.47 -0.25
C TYR A 52 -10.75 -12.70 -1.15
N ASP A 53 -11.78 -13.03 -1.93
CA ASP A 53 -11.76 -14.14 -2.88
C ASP A 53 -10.97 -13.77 -4.16
N PRO A 54 -9.86 -14.47 -4.49
CA PRO A 54 -9.09 -14.19 -5.70
C PRO A 54 -9.89 -14.34 -7.01
N ASP A 55 -10.96 -15.12 -7.02
CA ASP A 55 -11.81 -15.37 -8.21
C ASP A 55 -12.71 -14.17 -8.55
N ASP A 56 -12.95 -13.26 -7.60
CA ASP A 56 -13.75 -12.05 -7.81
C ASP A 56 -12.95 -10.90 -8.45
N ARG A 57 -11.64 -11.07 -8.64
CA ARG A 57 -10.76 -10.04 -9.20
C ARG A 57 -11.01 -9.83 -10.68
N MET A 58 -11.02 -8.57 -11.10
CA MET A 58 -11.18 -8.16 -12.49
C MET A 58 -10.01 -7.29 -12.95
N ALA A 59 -9.74 -7.30 -14.26
CA ALA A 59 -8.68 -6.50 -14.87
C ALA A 59 -7.28 -6.76 -14.26
N ILE A 60 -7.00 -8.01 -13.91
CA ILE A 60 -5.71 -8.45 -13.41
C ILE A 60 -4.65 -8.23 -14.50
N PRO A 61 -3.51 -7.59 -14.19
CA PRO A 61 -2.37 -7.48 -15.10
C PRO A 61 -1.85 -8.85 -15.56
N PRO A 62 -1.13 -8.91 -16.69
CA PRO A 62 -0.44 -10.14 -17.09
C PRO A 62 0.67 -10.50 -16.09
N ASP A 63 1.00 -11.79 -16.00
CA ASP A 63 1.93 -12.33 -15.00
C ASP A 63 3.32 -11.67 -15.05
N ASP A 64 3.83 -11.34 -16.24
CA ASP A 64 5.12 -10.68 -16.41
C ASP A 64 5.17 -9.31 -15.73
N ARG A 65 4.04 -8.59 -15.73
CA ARG A 65 3.90 -7.34 -15.01
C ARG A 65 3.83 -7.58 -13.50
N LEU A 66 3.06 -8.57 -13.06
CA LEU A 66 2.96 -8.89 -11.63
C LEU A 66 4.33 -9.30 -11.05
N ASP A 67 5.09 -10.11 -11.79
CA ASP A 67 6.43 -10.55 -11.42
C ASP A 67 7.41 -9.37 -11.32
N GLU A 68 7.36 -8.41 -12.25
CA GLU A 68 8.17 -7.19 -12.19
C GLU A 68 7.94 -6.43 -10.87
N TRP A 69 6.69 -6.25 -10.48
CA TRP A 69 6.34 -5.50 -9.28
C TRP A 69 6.62 -6.27 -8.00
N PHE A 70 6.44 -7.59 -8.02
CA PHE A 70 6.86 -8.48 -6.95
C PHE A 70 8.37 -8.35 -6.69
N ASP A 71 9.19 -8.41 -7.75
CA ASP A 71 10.64 -8.29 -7.65
C ASP A 71 11.06 -6.89 -7.16
N ARG A 72 10.39 -5.83 -7.63
CA ARG A 72 10.65 -4.47 -7.13
C ARG A 72 10.35 -4.32 -5.63
N ALA A 73 9.26 -4.93 -5.15
CA ALA A 73 8.96 -4.92 -3.72
C ALA A 73 10.00 -5.72 -2.93
N ARG A 74 10.45 -6.86 -3.45
CA ARG A 74 11.55 -7.65 -2.88
C ARG A 74 12.85 -6.85 -2.80
N GLU A 75 13.22 -6.14 -3.86
CA GLU A 75 14.43 -5.29 -3.91
C GLU A 75 14.37 -4.14 -2.91
N ARG A 76 13.16 -3.64 -2.60
CA ARG A 76 12.89 -2.64 -1.56
C ARG A 76 12.87 -3.22 -0.14
N GLY A 77 13.07 -4.53 0.01
CA GLY A 77 13.17 -5.20 1.30
C GLY A 77 11.85 -5.72 1.86
N ALA A 78 10.81 -5.87 1.03
CA ALA A 78 9.56 -6.48 1.49
C ALA A 78 9.79 -7.91 2.00
N ASP A 79 9.03 -8.27 3.05
CA ASP A 79 9.05 -9.58 3.70
C ASP A 79 8.73 -10.69 2.67
N PRO A 80 9.65 -11.65 2.40
CA PRO A 80 9.43 -12.72 1.43
C PRO A 80 8.18 -13.56 1.69
N ASP A 81 7.84 -13.81 2.95
CA ASP A 81 6.68 -14.64 3.30
C ASP A 81 5.37 -13.90 2.98
N LEU A 82 5.35 -12.58 3.19
CA LEU A 82 4.23 -11.73 2.76
C LEU A 82 4.15 -11.65 1.23
N LEU A 83 5.27 -11.52 0.54
CA LEU A 83 5.29 -11.52 -0.93
C LEU A 83 4.70 -12.82 -1.48
N GLU A 84 5.11 -13.97 -0.96
CA GLU A 84 4.55 -15.28 -1.35
C GLU A 84 3.04 -15.35 -1.11
N THR A 85 2.55 -14.80 0.02
CA THR A 85 1.11 -14.71 0.32
C THR A 85 0.36 -13.89 -0.73
N MET A 86 0.99 -12.84 -1.27
CA MET A 86 0.41 -11.94 -2.26
C MET A 86 0.66 -12.36 -3.71
N ALA A 87 1.35 -13.48 -3.96
CA ALA A 87 1.72 -13.91 -5.31
C ALA A 87 0.52 -13.94 -6.28
N GLY A 88 0.77 -13.60 -7.55
CA GLY A 88 -0.30 -13.45 -8.55
C GLY A 88 -1.18 -12.20 -8.35
N GLY A 89 -0.62 -11.14 -7.75
CA GLY A 89 -1.28 -9.85 -7.55
C GLY A 89 -2.36 -9.85 -6.47
N ASN A 90 -2.26 -10.77 -5.50
CA ASN A 90 -3.19 -10.86 -4.38
C ASN A 90 -2.80 -9.87 -3.27
N THR A 91 -2.77 -8.59 -3.61
CA THR A 91 -2.36 -7.47 -2.75
C THR A 91 -3.55 -6.91 -1.97
N GLY A 92 -3.30 -6.44 -0.75
CA GLY A 92 -4.32 -5.93 0.16
C GLY A 92 -4.33 -6.62 1.52
N VAL A 93 -4.89 -5.92 2.50
CA VAL A 93 -4.97 -6.36 3.89
C VAL A 93 -6.27 -5.91 4.54
N VAL A 94 -6.85 -6.76 5.38
CA VAL A 94 -7.96 -6.45 6.26
C VAL A 94 -7.52 -6.68 7.71
N ALA A 95 -7.68 -5.65 8.54
CA ALA A 95 -7.46 -5.73 9.98
C ALA A 95 -8.79 -5.71 10.72
N VAL A 96 -8.92 -6.55 11.74
CA VAL A 96 -10.11 -6.62 12.60
C VAL A 96 -9.69 -6.33 14.04
N ALA A 97 -10.43 -5.44 14.70
CA ALA A 97 -10.31 -5.19 16.13
C ALA A 97 -11.68 -5.43 16.79
N ASP A 98 -11.78 -6.49 17.57
CA ASP A 98 -12.97 -6.86 18.33
C ASP A 98 -13.02 -6.07 19.64
N ARG A 99 -14.13 -5.34 19.84
CA ARG A 99 -14.35 -4.48 21.01
C ARG A 99 -15.58 -4.91 21.82
N GLY A 100 -16.01 -6.16 21.65
CA GLY A 100 -17.15 -6.75 22.33
C GLY A 100 -18.50 -6.39 21.68
N GLU A 101 -19.57 -6.53 22.46
CA GLU A 101 -20.94 -6.34 21.96
C GLU A 101 -21.19 -4.92 21.45
N GLY A 102 -21.65 -4.80 20.19
CA GLY A 102 -21.96 -3.51 19.58
C GLY A 102 -22.09 -3.57 18.06
N PRO A 103 -22.31 -2.42 17.40
CA PRO A 103 -22.29 -2.33 15.96
C PRO A 103 -20.86 -2.44 15.40
N SER A 104 -20.72 -3.01 14.21
CA SER A 104 -19.44 -3.03 13.46
C SER A 104 -19.26 -1.75 12.64
N ILE A 105 -18.03 -1.22 12.60
CA ILE A 105 -17.63 -0.09 11.75
C ILE A 105 -16.57 -0.59 10.77
N GLY A 106 -16.78 -0.33 9.47
CA GLY A 106 -15.80 -0.60 8.43
C GLY A 106 -15.16 0.70 7.95
N LEU A 107 -13.82 0.73 7.90
CA LEU A 107 -13.05 1.76 7.20
C LEU A 107 -12.35 1.09 6.02
N ARG A 108 -12.39 1.74 4.87
CA ARG A 108 -11.80 1.22 3.63
C ARG A 108 -11.07 2.34 2.93
N VAL A 109 -9.86 2.03 2.47
CA VAL A 109 -8.99 2.93 1.70
C VAL A 109 -8.46 2.18 0.48
N ASP A 110 -8.32 2.90 -0.63
CA ASP A 110 -7.56 2.43 -1.79
C ASP A 110 -6.07 2.65 -1.56
N ILE A 111 -5.25 1.84 -2.22
CA ILE A 111 -3.79 1.84 -2.03
C ILE A 111 -3.02 1.95 -3.36
N ASP A 112 -3.70 1.90 -4.50
CA ASP A 112 -3.07 1.92 -5.82
C ASP A 112 -2.72 3.33 -6.29
N GLY A 113 -1.69 3.44 -7.12
CA GLY A 113 -1.31 4.65 -7.84
C GLY A 113 -1.89 4.68 -9.25
N LEU A 114 -2.14 5.88 -9.76
CA LEU A 114 -2.63 6.09 -11.12
C LEU A 114 -1.48 6.21 -12.12
N PHE A 115 -1.71 5.77 -13.37
CA PHE A 115 -0.81 5.94 -14.51
C PHE A 115 -0.73 7.39 -14.98
N ILE A 116 -0.15 8.26 -14.17
CA ILE A 116 0.04 9.69 -14.43
C ILE A 116 1.46 10.05 -14.01
N GLU A 117 2.19 10.73 -14.91
CA GLU A 117 3.52 11.26 -14.58
C GLU A 117 3.39 12.43 -13.59
N GLU A 118 4.13 12.35 -12.49
CA GLU A 118 4.13 13.40 -11.48
C GLU A 118 4.87 14.65 -11.93
N SER A 119 4.37 15.84 -11.56
CA SER A 119 5.05 17.10 -11.87
C SER A 119 6.49 17.13 -11.33
N ALA A 120 7.44 17.57 -12.15
CA ALA A 120 8.82 17.83 -11.74
C ALA A 120 9.09 19.32 -11.46
N ALA A 121 8.05 20.16 -11.45
CA ALA A 121 8.19 21.58 -11.19
C ALA A 121 8.71 21.83 -9.77
N ALA A 122 9.60 22.81 -9.59
CA ALA A 122 10.25 23.07 -8.30
C ALA A 122 9.27 23.58 -7.21
N ASP A 123 8.09 24.06 -7.60
CA ASP A 123 7.00 24.47 -6.72
C ASP A 123 5.99 23.34 -6.45
N HIS A 124 6.16 22.16 -7.08
CA HIS A 124 5.41 20.96 -6.74
C HIS A 124 5.94 20.38 -5.42
N LEU A 125 5.11 20.31 -4.38
CA LEU A 125 5.53 19.98 -3.01
C LEU A 125 6.34 18.66 -2.92
N PRO A 126 5.90 17.53 -3.50
CA PRO A 126 6.71 16.30 -3.56
C PRO A 126 8.09 16.47 -4.20
N ALA A 127 8.22 17.29 -5.25
CA ALA A 127 9.50 17.59 -5.87
C ALA A 127 10.36 18.49 -4.97
N ALA A 128 9.77 19.52 -4.37
CA ALA A 128 10.45 20.47 -3.49
C ALA A 128 10.98 19.81 -2.20
N GLU A 129 10.23 18.84 -1.66
CA GLU A 129 10.56 18.14 -0.42
C GLU A 129 11.21 16.76 -0.65
N GLY A 130 11.48 16.38 -1.90
CA GLY A 130 12.26 15.20 -2.25
C GLY A 130 11.54 13.86 -2.05
N PHE A 131 10.22 13.82 -2.16
CA PHE A 131 9.42 12.58 -2.09
C PHE A 131 8.56 12.33 -3.34
N ARG A 132 8.81 13.04 -4.44
CA ARG A 132 8.21 12.76 -5.75
C ARG A 132 8.37 11.27 -6.10
N SER A 133 7.37 10.72 -6.80
CA SER A 133 7.38 9.38 -7.35
C SER A 133 8.69 9.08 -8.09
N GLU A 134 9.27 7.94 -7.75
CA GLU A 134 10.40 7.31 -8.42
C GLU A 134 9.95 6.19 -9.37
N THR A 135 8.64 5.89 -9.39
CA THR A 135 8.03 5.00 -10.37
C THR A 135 7.57 5.86 -11.54
N GLY A 136 8.29 5.82 -12.66
CA GLY A 136 7.92 6.53 -13.89
C GLY A 136 6.45 6.32 -14.27
N GLU A 137 5.82 7.39 -14.74
CA GLU A 137 4.42 7.44 -15.19
C GLU A 137 3.39 6.95 -14.15
N THR A 138 3.73 6.90 -12.86
CA THR A 138 2.82 6.46 -11.80
C THR A 138 2.88 7.42 -10.61
N MET A 139 1.74 7.85 -10.10
CA MET A 139 1.66 8.68 -8.89
C MET A 139 0.35 8.51 -8.13
N HIS A 140 0.36 8.78 -6.83
CA HIS A 140 -0.85 8.96 -6.02
C HIS A 140 -1.47 10.35 -6.30
N ALA A 141 -2.14 10.48 -7.45
CA ALA A 141 -2.75 11.73 -7.96
C ALA A 141 -4.22 11.92 -7.60
N CYS A 142 -4.90 10.85 -7.22
CA CYS A 142 -6.35 10.77 -7.15
C CYS A 142 -6.97 11.51 -5.94
N GLY A 143 -6.14 12.01 -5.01
CA GLY A 143 -6.59 12.66 -3.79
C GLY A 143 -7.24 11.73 -2.77
N HIS A 144 -7.50 10.45 -3.09
CA HIS A 144 -8.02 9.44 -2.17
C HIS A 144 -6.94 8.49 -1.61
N ASP A 145 -5.78 8.37 -2.26
CA ASP A 145 -4.65 7.59 -1.71
C ASP A 145 -3.95 8.32 -0.58
N ALA A 146 -4.37 9.56 -0.34
CA ALA A 146 -4.06 10.31 0.85
C ALA A 146 -4.57 9.66 2.16
N HIS A 147 -5.26 8.52 2.10
CA HIS A 147 -5.95 7.89 3.22
C HIS A 147 -5.21 6.69 3.84
N MET A 148 -4.09 6.25 3.28
CA MET A 148 -3.33 5.11 3.83
C MET A 148 -2.70 5.39 5.20
N THR A 149 -2.67 6.66 5.62
CA THR A 149 -1.97 7.17 6.81
C THR A 149 -2.78 8.24 7.52
#